data_AF-A0A0B2P609-F1
#
_entry.id   AF-A0A0B2P609-F1
#
_cell.length_a   1.000
_cell.length_b   1.000
_cell.length_c   1.000
_cell.angle_alpha   90.00
_cell.angle_beta   90.00
_cell.angle_gamma   90.00
#
_symmetry.space_group_name_H-M   'P 1'
#
loop_
_entity.id
_entity.type
_entity.pdbx_description
1 polymer ?
#
loop_
_entity_poly.entity_id
_entity_poly.type
_entity_poly.pdbx_seq_one_letter_code
_entity_poly.pdbx_strand_id
1 'polypeptide(L)'
;MRMGNLLWLCIVATLVFSFWVDSFSAYEYHHFNETEFSLLESQEQVHSSLLGRTSVMVGLTVIQSAAGKGAVCLDGTLPAYHLHRGYGSGANSWIVNLEGGGWCNDVRSCVYRKKTRRGSSTFMEKQIPFTGILSNNVEDNPDFFNWNRVKIRYCDGASFAGDAEDKVDFDVLELLKIETVFNSVEADKKMK
;
A
#
# COMPACT_ATOMS: atom_id res chain seq x y z
N MET A 1 -26.40 -31.36 45.32
CA MET A 1 -25.17 -30.54 45.20
C MET A 1 -25.31 -29.35 46.14
N ARG A 2 -24.35 -29.14 47.05
CA ARG A 2 -24.41 -28.06 48.06
C ARG A 2 -24.35 -26.69 47.37
N MET A 3 -25.25 -25.78 47.73
CA MET A 3 -25.43 -24.42 47.17
C MET A 3 -24.12 -23.63 47.06
N GLY A 4 -23.16 -23.87 47.95
CA GLY A 4 -21.84 -23.22 47.94
C GLY A 4 -20.96 -23.56 46.73
N ASN A 5 -21.11 -24.74 46.13
CA ASN A 5 -20.30 -25.14 44.97
C ASN A 5 -20.78 -24.45 43.69
N LEU A 6 -22.07 -24.12 43.58
CA LEU A 6 -22.62 -23.43 42.42
C LEU A 6 -22.21 -21.94 42.43
N LEU A 7 -22.22 -21.31 43.61
CA LEU A 7 -21.81 -19.91 43.78
C LEU A 7 -20.32 -19.70 43.43
N TRP A 8 -19.45 -20.62 43.84
CA TRP A 8 -18.03 -20.57 43.50
C TRP A 8 -17.80 -20.68 42.00
N LEU A 9 -18.46 -21.62 41.32
CA LEU A 9 -18.33 -21.80 39.88
C LEU A 9 -18.76 -20.55 39.09
N CYS A 10 -19.82 -19.86 39.54
CA CYS A 10 -20.25 -18.60 38.94
C CYS A 10 -19.20 -17.49 39.10
N ILE A 11 -18.57 -17.37 40.28
CA ILE A 11 -17.53 -16.35 40.53
C ILE A 11 -16.28 -16.59 39.69
N VAL A 12 -15.86 -17.85 39.54
CA VAL A 12 -14.70 -18.19 38.71
C VAL A 12 -15.01 -17.94 37.23
N ALA A 13 -16.21 -18.30 36.77
CA ALA A 13 -16.63 -18.05 35.39
C ALA A 13 -16.70 -16.55 35.06
N THR A 14 -17.21 -15.70 35.96
CA THR A 14 -17.26 -14.25 35.73
C THR A 14 -15.88 -13.63 35.74
N LEU A 15 -14.98 -14.04 36.64
CA LEU A 15 -13.60 -13.54 36.65
C LEU A 15 -12.86 -13.94 35.37
N VAL A 16 -12.98 -15.19 34.93
CA VAL A 16 -12.37 -15.65 33.67
C VAL A 16 -12.94 -14.89 32.48
N PHE A 17 -14.27 -14.66 32.43
CA PHE A 17 -14.88 -13.85 31.37
C PHE A 17 -14.40 -12.40 31.39
N SER A 18 -14.26 -11.76 32.55
CA SER A 18 -13.72 -10.40 32.64
C SER A 18 -12.28 -10.33 32.15
N PHE A 19 -11.41 -11.26 32.58
CA PHE A 19 -10.04 -11.35 32.09
C PHE A 19 -9.97 -11.62 30.57
N TRP A 20 -10.92 -12.37 30.01
CA TRP A 20 -10.99 -12.64 28.57
C TRP A 20 -11.51 -11.43 27.76
N VAL A 21 -12.49 -10.69 28.28
CA VAL A 21 -13.02 -9.45 27.66
C VAL A 21 -11.98 -8.33 27.68
N ASP A 22 -11.22 -8.21 28.78
CA ASP A 22 -10.09 -7.27 28.86
C ASP A 22 -8.96 -7.66 27.90
N SER A 23 -8.68 -8.96 27.75
CA SER A 23 -7.67 -9.46 26.80
C SER A 23 -8.10 -9.34 25.33
N PHE A 24 -9.40 -9.37 25.03
CA PHE A 24 -9.93 -9.17 23.68
C PHE A 24 -9.92 -7.69 23.28
N SER A 25 -10.27 -6.78 24.21
CA SER A 25 -10.27 -5.33 23.96
C SER A 25 -8.86 -4.74 23.80
N ALA A 26 -7.85 -5.37 24.42
CA ALA A 26 -6.45 -4.95 24.29
C ALA A 26 -5.79 -5.34 22.95
N TYR A 27 -6.34 -6.32 22.22
CA TYR A 27 -5.75 -6.77 20.95
C TYR A 27 -6.06 -5.81 19.78
N GLU A 28 -7.15 -5.06 19.85
CA GLU A 28 -7.58 -4.15 18.78
C GLU A 28 -6.90 -2.77 18.82
N TYR A 29 -6.03 -2.50 19.81
CA TYR A 29 -5.38 -1.20 20.01
C TYR A 29 -3.89 -1.14 19.66
N HIS A 30 -3.36 -2.12 18.92
CA HIS A 30 -2.05 -1.95 18.29
C HIS A 30 -2.19 -1.19 16.96
N HIS A 31 -2.38 0.12 17.07
CA HIS A 31 -2.16 1.04 15.96
C HIS A 31 -0.66 1.01 15.64
N PHE A 32 -0.28 0.21 14.64
CA PHE A 32 1.10 0.14 14.17
C PHE A 32 1.51 1.52 13.64
N ASN A 33 2.42 2.18 14.33
CA ASN A 33 2.78 3.58 14.07
C ASN A 33 3.68 3.65 12.82
N GLU A 34 3.49 4.66 11.95
CA GLU A 34 4.25 4.79 10.68
C GLU A 34 5.78 4.80 10.89
N THR A 35 6.22 5.31 12.05
CA THR A 35 7.64 5.35 12.44
C THR A 35 8.22 3.96 12.67
N GLU A 36 7.47 3.04 13.27
CA GLU A 36 7.90 1.65 13.50
C GLU A 36 8.02 0.91 12.15
N PHE A 37 7.10 1.15 11.22
CA PHE A 37 7.18 0.61 9.85
C PHE A 37 8.41 1.13 9.12
N SER A 38 8.69 2.43 9.21
CA SER A 38 9.88 3.03 8.59
C SER A 38 11.19 2.52 9.20
N LEU A 39 11.20 2.24 10.51
CA LEU A 39 12.34 1.64 11.20
C LEU A 39 12.55 0.19 10.76
N LEU A 40 11.47 -0.59 10.62
CA LEU A 40 11.54 -1.96 10.14
C LEU A 40 12.00 -2.05 8.68
N GLU A 41 11.50 -1.16 7.79
CA GLU A 41 11.98 -1.03 6.41
C GLU A 41 13.47 -0.65 6.38
N SER A 42 13.91 0.27 7.25
CA SER A 42 15.32 0.64 7.36
C SER A 42 16.19 -0.53 7.84
N GLN A 43 15.67 -1.36 8.76
CA GLN A 43 16.37 -2.51 9.30
C GLN A 43 16.45 -3.66 8.27
N GLU A 44 15.40 -3.89 7.46
CA GLU A 44 15.45 -4.80 6.31
C GLU A 44 16.47 -4.34 5.28
N GLN A 45 16.55 -3.04 4.99
CA GLN A 45 17.50 -2.51 4.02
C GLN A 45 18.96 -2.63 4.51
N VAL A 46 19.20 -2.39 5.80
CA VAL A 46 20.50 -2.64 6.44
C VAL A 46 20.85 -4.13 6.44
N HIS A 47 19.90 -5.01 6.79
CA HIS A 47 20.11 -6.46 6.78
C HIS A 47 20.36 -7.00 5.36
N SER A 48 19.65 -6.47 4.35
CA SER A 48 19.85 -6.75 2.93
C SER A 48 21.26 -6.36 2.48
N SER A 49 21.72 -5.17 2.87
CA SER A 49 23.07 -4.68 2.53
C SER A 49 24.19 -5.50 3.19
N LEU A 50 24.00 -5.95 4.44
CA LEU A 50 24.92 -6.83 5.17
C LEU A 50 25.02 -8.24 4.56
N LEU A 51 23.92 -8.75 3.99
CA LEU A 51 23.87 -10.03 3.29
C LEU A 51 24.35 -9.94 1.82
N GLY A 52 24.80 -8.76 1.36
CA GLY A 52 25.17 -8.53 -0.04
C GLY A 52 23.99 -8.61 -1.01
N ARG A 53 22.75 -8.57 -0.51
CA ARG A 53 21.52 -8.55 -1.31
C ARG A 53 21.29 -7.12 -1.78
N THR A 54 21.57 -6.87 -3.05
CA THR A 54 21.38 -5.55 -3.66
C THR A 54 19.94 -5.46 -4.18
N SER A 55 19.14 -4.60 -3.56
CA SER A 55 17.81 -4.28 -4.08
C SER A 55 17.94 -3.38 -5.30
N VAL A 56 17.16 -3.66 -6.34
CA VAL A 56 17.14 -2.81 -7.53
C VAL A 56 16.35 -1.54 -7.25
N MET A 57 16.99 -0.38 -7.50
CA MET A 57 16.33 0.92 -7.44
C MET A 57 15.56 1.16 -8.73
N VAL A 58 14.24 1.35 -8.62
CA VAL A 58 13.34 1.46 -9.77
C VAL A 58 12.79 2.87 -9.88
N GLY A 59 12.90 3.47 -11.06
CA GLY A 59 12.44 4.83 -11.34
C GLY A 59 10.92 4.99 -11.37
N LEU A 60 10.45 6.17 -10.98
CA LEU A 60 9.06 6.59 -11.04
C LEU A 60 8.67 6.93 -12.50
N THR A 61 7.56 6.38 -12.98
CA THR A 61 6.97 6.67 -14.29
C THR A 61 5.61 7.35 -14.08
N VAL A 62 5.50 8.60 -14.54
CA VAL A 62 4.25 9.38 -14.49
C VAL A 62 3.40 9.08 -15.72
N ILE A 63 2.10 8.86 -15.51
CA ILE A 63 1.16 8.46 -16.57
C ILE A 63 0.63 9.69 -17.28
N GLN A 64 1.34 10.13 -18.32
CA GLN A 64 0.96 11.35 -19.07
C GLN A 64 -0.44 11.24 -19.71
N SER A 65 -0.82 10.04 -20.15
CA SER A 65 -2.13 9.78 -20.76
C SER A 65 -3.31 9.88 -19.78
N ALA A 66 -3.06 9.94 -18.47
CA ALA A 66 -4.11 10.04 -17.46
C ALA A 66 -4.80 11.42 -17.47
N ALA A 67 -4.10 12.48 -17.89
CA ALA A 67 -4.65 13.83 -18.00
C ALA A 67 -5.88 13.88 -18.91
N GLY A 68 -5.81 13.23 -20.08
CA GLY A 68 -6.92 13.18 -21.05
C GLY A 68 -8.11 12.33 -20.59
N LYS A 69 -7.99 11.63 -19.46
CA LYS A 69 -9.03 10.76 -18.87
C LYS A 69 -9.59 11.32 -17.56
N GLY A 70 -9.14 12.49 -17.11
CA GLY A 70 -9.50 13.05 -15.80
C GLY A 70 -9.07 12.17 -14.63
N ALA A 71 -8.03 11.34 -14.80
CA ALA A 71 -7.52 10.48 -13.74
C ALA A 71 -6.33 11.17 -13.07
N VAL A 72 -6.56 11.74 -11.89
CA VAL A 72 -5.56 12.50 -11.15
C VAL A 72 -5.48 12.04 -9.68
N CYS A 73 -4.40 12.41 -9.01
CA CYS A 73 -4.25 12.27 -7.56
C CYS A 73 -5.10 13.30 -6.82
N LEU A 74 -5.20 13.19 -5.49
CA LEU A 74 -5.96 14.13 -4.64
C LEU A 74 -5.59 15.61 -4.82
N ASP A 75 -4.36 15.93 -5.23
CA ASP A 75 -3.92 17.30 -5.49
C ASP A 75 -4.01 17.74 -6.97
N GLY A 76 -4.55 16.88 -7.84
CA GLY A 76 -4.65 17.11 -9.28
C GLY A 76 -3.40 16.70 -10.08
N THR A 77 -2.33 16.22 -9.45
CA THR A 77 -1.17 15.70 -10.17
C THR A 77 -1.47 14.37 -10.85
N LEU A 78 -0.68 14.02 -11.87
CA LEU A 78 -0.87 12.76 -12.59
C LEU A 78 -0.38 11.57 -11.77
N PRO A 79 -1.06 10.42 -11.85
CA PRO A 79 -0.64 9.22 -11.16
C PRO A 79 0.63 8.61 -11.73
N ALA A 80 1.23 7.72 -10.97
CA ALA A 80 2.52 7.13 -11.31
C ALA A 80 2.68 5.69 -10.82
N TYR A 81 3.62 4.97 -11.42
CA TYR A 81 4.03 3.63 -11.01
C TYR A 81 5.55 3.46 -11.18
N HIS A 82 6.11 2.42 -10.56
CA HIS A 82 7.47 1.95 -10.81
C HIS A 82 7.40 0.64 -11.57
N LEU A 83 8.25 0.46 -12.58
CA LEU A 83 8.27 -0.74 -13.41
C LEU A 83 9.70 -1.24 -13.59
N HIS A 84 9.93 -2.47 -13.14
CA HIS A 84 11.14 -3.23 -13.44
C HIS A 84 10.80 -4.37 -14.39
N ARG A 85 11.42 -4.37 -15.58
CA ARG A 85 11.11 -5.34 -16.64
C ARG A 85 11.65 -6.72 -16.31
N GLY A 86 10.83 -7.74 -16.59
CA GLY A 86 11.20 -9.14 -16.48
C GLY A 86 12.02 -9.62 -17.68
N TYR A 87 12.66 -10.77 -17.51
CA TYR A 87 13.58 -11.38 -18.46
C TYR A 87 13.44 -12.91 -18.48
N GLY A 88 13.99 -13.56 -19.53
CA GLY A 88 13.95 -15.02 -19.68
C GLY A 88 12.52 -15.56 -19.67
N SER A 89 12.29 -16.63 -18.89
CA SER A 89 10.96 -17.25 -18.75
C SER A 89 9.91 -16.33 -18.11
N GLY A 90 10.32 -15.35 -17.29
CA GLY A 90 9.43 -14.38 -16.66
C GLY A 90 9.11 -13.16 -17.53
N ALA A 91 9.66 -13.06 -18.75
CA ALA A 91 9.53 -11.87 -19.60
C ALA A 91 8.07 -11.51 -19.97
N ASN A 92 7.17 -12.50 -19.95
CA ASN A 92 5.74 -12.36 -20.25
C ASN A 92 4.83 -12.50 -19.02
N SER A 93 5.40 -12.71 -17.84
CA SER A 93 4.66 -12.84 -16.57
C SER A 93 4.75 -11.55 -15.77
N TRP A 94 3.73 -11.26 -14.95
CA TRP A 94 3.54 -9.95 -14.33
C TRP A 94 3.11 -10.04 -12.87
N ILE A 95 3.73 -9.22 -12.02
CA ILE A 95 3.23 -8.84 -10.71
C ILE A 95 2.81 -7.39 -10.76
N VAL A 96 1.59 -7.11 -10.32
CA VAL A 96 1.12 -5.75 -10.06
C VAL A 96 0.86 -5.61 -8.56
N ASN A 97 1.72 -4.86 -7.89
CA ASN A 97 1.60 -4.54 -6.48
C ASN A 97 0.95 -3.16 -6.32
N LEU A 98 -0.09 -3.10 -5.49
CA LEU A 98 -0.76 -1.84 -5.14
C LEU A 98 -0.15 -1.33 -3.83
N GLU A 99 0.38 -0.10 -3.85
CA GLU A 99 0.86 0.54 -2.62
C GLU A 99 -0.31 0.76 -1.64
N GLY A 100 -0.10 0.44 -0.36
CA GLY A 100 -1.08 0.72 0.69
C GLY A 100 -0.95 2.13 1.28
N GLY A 101 -1.71 2.40 2.34
CA GLY A 101 -1.52 3.63 3.12
C GLY A 101 -2.75 4.21 3.79
N GLY A 102 -3.80 3.42 4.02
CA GLY A 102 -5.07 3.87 4.60
C GLY A 102 -5.87 4.79 3.66
N TRP A 103 -6.91 5.43 4.17
CA TRP A 103 -7.79 6.31 3.39
C TRP A 103 -8.04 7.61 4.16
N CYS A 104 -8.55 8.64 3.48
CA CYS A 104 -9.07 9.85 4.15
C CYS A 104 -10.60 9.75 4.22
N ASN A 105 -11.17 10.08 5.38
CA ASN A 105 -12.60 9.86 5.67
C ASN A 105 -13.45 11.14 5.65
N ASP A 106 -12.79 12.30 5.53
CA ASP A 106 -13.44 13.61 5.59
C ASP A 106 -12.62 14.64 4.79
N VAL A 107 -13.26 15.77 4.46
CA VAL A 107 -12.63 16.83 3.64
C VAL A 107 -11.31 17.31 4.27
N ARG A 108 -11.28 17.46 5.61
CA ARG A 108 -10.09 17.97 6.30
C ARG A 108 -8.94 16.96 6.22
N SER A 109 -9.19 15.68 6.43
CA SER A 109 -8.18 14.63 6.32
C SER A 109 -7.68 14.48 4.88
N CYS A 110 -8.55 14.63 3.87
CA CYS A 110 -8.14 14.61 2.46
C CYS A 110 -7.29 15.84 2.07
N VAL A 111 -7.67 17.04 2.54
CA VAL A 111 -6.88 18.28 2.32
C VAL A 111 -5.50 18.22 2.96
N TYR A 112 -5.36 17.55 4.11
CA TYR A 112 -4.04 17.29 4.67
C TYR A 112 -3.27 16.29 3.81
N ARG A 113 -3.92 15.21 3.41
CA ARG A 113 -3.30 14.10 2.69
C ARG A 113 -2.78 14.48 1.30
N LYS A 114 -3.45 15.40 0.58
CA LYS A 114 -2.99 15.88 -0.73
C LYS A 114 -1.61 16.53 -0.70
N LYS A 115 -1.12 16.95 0.47
CA LYS A 115 0.23 17.51 0.68
C LYS A 115 1.30 16.44 1.00
N THR A 116 1.03 15.17 0.71
CA THR A 116 1.92 14.03 1.03
C THR A 116 2.16 13.15 -0.19
N ARG A 117 3.14 12.23 -0.11
CA ARG A 117 3.41 11.23 -1.16
C ARG A 117 2.22 10.33 -1.52
N ARG A 118 1.22 10.25 -0.63
CA ARG A 118 -0.01 9.46 -0.79
C ARG A 118 -1.22 10.27 -1.24
N GLY A 119 -1.00 11.51 -1.66
CA GLY A 119 -2.03 12.36 -2.27
C GLY A 119 -1.53 13.18 -3.46
N SER A 120 -0.24 13.06 -3.80
CA SER A 120 0.41 13.80 -4.88
C SER A 120 1.63 13.06 -5.39
N SER A 121 1.77 12.98 -6.71
CA SER A 121 2.98 12.43 -7.34
C SER A 121 4.19 13.37 -7.26
N THR A 122 4.00 14.65 -6.95
CA THR A 122 5.09 15.61 -6.71
C THR A 122 5.93 15.19 -5.51
N PHE A 123 5.28 14.66 -4.47
CA PHE A 123 5.93 14.23 -3.23
C PHE A 123 6.37 12.75 -3.24
N MET A 124 6.16 12.02 -4.34
CA MET A 124 6.64 10.64 -4.46
C MET A 124 8.16 10.58 -4.66
N GLU A 125 8.77 9.58 -4.05
CA GLU A 125 10.16 9.20 -4.24
C GLU A 125 10.41 8.88 -5.72
N LYS A 126 11.46 9.49 -6.29
CA LYS A 126 11.79 9.33 -7.71
C LYS A 126 12.36 7.94 -8.03
N GLN A 127 12.92 7.28 -7.02
CA GLN A 127 13.34 5.89 -7.07
C GLN A 127 13.00 5.21 -5.75
N ILE A 128 12.60 3.96 -5.81
CA ILE A 128 12.38 3.12 -4.62
C ILE A 128 13.08 1.77 -4.80
N PRO A 129 13.58 1.17 -3.72
CA PRO A 129 14.09 -0.19 -3.78
C PRO A 129 12.91 -1.15 -3.99
N PHE A 130 13.09 -2.13 -4.86
CA PHE A 130 12.18 -3.27 -4.94
C PHE A 130 12.71 -4.39 -4.05
N THR A 131 11.91 -4.76 -3.04
CA THR A 131 12.21 -5.76 -2.00
C THR A 131 11.08 -6.78 -1.89
N GLY A 132 11.26 -7.83 -1.07
CA GLY A 132 10.26 -8.89 -0.86
C GLY A 132 9.80 -9.51 -2.18
N ILE A 133 8.47 -9.63 -2.37
CA ILE A 133 7.88 -10.18 -3.60
C ILE A 133 8.21 -9.36 -4.88
N LEU A 134 8.70 -8.13 -4.73
CA LEU A 134 9.18 -7.32 -5.84
C LEU A 134 10.69 -7.43 -6.08
N SER A 135 11.43 -8.11 -5.20
CA SER A 135 12.88 -8.29 -5.33
C SER A 135 13.25 -9.00 -6.63
N ASN A 136 14.41 -8.65 -7.19
CA ASN A 136 15.05 -9.35 -8.30
C ASN A 136 16.02 -10.43 -7.83
N ASN A 137 16.15 -10.63 -6.52
CA ASN A 137 16.97 -11.68 -5.93
C ASN A 137 16.14 -12.95 -5.74
N VAL A 138 16.67 -14.09 -6.19
CA VAL A 138 16.03 -15.42 -6.06
C VAL A 138 15.83 -15.80 -4.60
N GLU A 139 16.76 -15.42 -3.71
CA GLU A 139 16.67 -15.76 -2.28
C GLU A 139 15.51 -15.06 -1.57
N ASP A 140 15.13 -13.86 -2.02
CA ASP A 140 14.02 -13.08 -1.46
C ASP A 140 12.70 -13.33 -2.22
N ASN A 141 12.79 -13.72 -3.49
CA ASN A 141 11.66 -13.86 -4.41
C ASN A 141 11.86 -15.05 -5.37
N PRO A 142 11.87 -16.30 -4.87
CA PRO A 142 12.25 -17.47 -5.66
C PRO A 142 11.34 -17.71 -6.87
N ASP A 143 10.07 -17.34 -6.76
CA ASP A 143 9.07 -17.62 -7.78
C ASP A 143 9.00 -16.55 -8.87
N PHE A 144 9.27 -15.28 -8.52
CA PHE A 144 8.96 -14.14 -9.39
C PHE A 144 10.13 -13.17 -9.64
N PHE A 145 11.36 -13.52 -9.23
CA PHE A 145 12.56 -12.67 -9.38
C PHE A 145 12.89 -12.26 -10.82
N ASN A 146 12.36 -12.96 -11.84
CA ASN A 146 12.54 -12.63 -13.26
C ASN A 146 11.26 -12.16 -13.97
N TRP A 147 10.14 -12.00 -13.26
CA TRP A 147 8.89 -11.48 -13.81
C TRP A 147 8.96 -9.96 -14.05
N ASN A 148 8.03 -9.42 -14.85
CA ASN A 148 7.79 -7.98 -14.85
C ASN A 148 7.14 -7.60 -13.53
N ARG A 149 7.68 -6.59 -12.86
CA ARG A 149 7.22 -6.18 -11.54
C ARG A 149 6.84 -4.72 -11.57
N VAL A 150 5.59 -4.44 -11.22
CA VAL A 150 5.01 -3.10 -11.20
C VAL A 150 4.59 -2.79 -9.77
N LYS A 151 4.95 -1.61 -9.27
CA LYS A 151 4.37 -1.04 -8.05
C LYS A 151 3.60 0.21 -8.42
N ILE A 152 2.27 0.13 -8.35
CA ILE A 152 1.36 1.26 -8.55
C ILE A 152 1.42 2.13 -7.30
N ARG A 153 1.70 3.42 -7.48
CA ARG A 153 1.77 4.38 -6.37
C ARG A 153 0.38 4.85 -5.98
N TYR A 154 0.12 4.88 -4.68
CA TYR A 154 -1.18 5.21 -4.13
C TYR A 154 -1.31 6.72 -3.92
N CYS A 155 -2.34 7.36 -4.48
CA CYS A 155 -2.51 8.81 -4.36
C CYS A 155 -3.94 9.34 -4.34
N ASP A 156 -4.94 8.46 -4.25
CA ASP A 156 -6.37 8.79 -4.29
C ASP A 156 -7.00 8.86 -2.91
N GLY A 157 -6.38 8.29 -1.89
CA GLY A 157 -6.94 8.33 -0.53
C GLY A 157 -8.24 7.56 -0.36
N ALA A 158 -8.65 6.76 -1.35
CA ALA A 158 -9.88 5.97 -1.36
C ALA A 158 -9.62 4.47 -1.63
N SER A 159 -8.42 3.99 -1.28
CA SER A 159 -8.00 2.58 -1.46
C SER A 159 -8.19 2.06 -2.89
N PHE A 160 -7.96 2.92 -3.89
CA PHE A 160 -8.17 2.66 -5.31
C PHE A 160 -9.63 2.39 -5.72
N ALA A 161 -10.59 2.67 -4.83
CA ALA A 161 -12.02 2.54 -5.08
C ALA A 161 -12.68 3.89 -5.38
N GLY A 162 -11.91 4.98 -5.45
CA GLY A 162 -12.43 6.32 -5.73
C GLY A 162 -12.94 6.46 -7.18
N ASP A 163 -14.21 6.81 -7.33
CA ASP A 163 -14.87 7.06 -8.62
C ASP A 163 -15.57 8.43 -8.68
N ALA A 164 -15.30 9.31 -7.71
CA ALA A 164 -15.96 10.61 -7.62
C ALA A 164 -15.73 11.46 -8.89
N GLU A 165 -16.83 11.82 -9.54
CA GLU A 165 -16.90 12.79 -10.65
C GLU A 165 -17.42 14.16 -10.18
N ASP A 166 -17.70 14.29 -8.88
CA ASP A 166 -18.44 15.42 -8.32
C ASP A 166 -17.58 16.67 -8.20
N LYS A 167 -17.82 17.60 -9.14
CA LYS A 167 -17.42 19.01 -9.09
C LYS A 167 -18.30 19.77 -8.09
N VAL A 168 -18.14 19.52 -6.79
CA VAL A 168 -18.70 20.45 -5.80
C VAL A 168 -17.72 21.63 -5.69
N ASP A 169 -18.25 22.85 -5.65
CA ASP A 169 -17.61 24.19 -5.72
C ASP A 169 -16.52 24.51 -4.65
N PHE A 170 -15.81 23.51 -4.13
CA PHE A 170 -14.55 23.63 -3.42
C PHE A 170 -13.54 22.70 -4.08
N ASP A 171 -12.49 23.27 -4.68
CA ASP A 171 -11.37 22.60 -5.34
C ASP A 171 -11.18 21.10 -5.06
N VAL A 172 -11.49 20.32 -6.11
CA VAL A 172 -10.86 19.06 -6.52
C VAL A 172 -11.24 17.81 -5.72
N LEU A 173 -11.88 16.87 -6.43
CA LEU A 173 -11.77 15.41 -6.21
C LEU A 173 -12.18 14.66 -7.50
N GLU A 174 -11.49 14.91 -8.61
CA GLU A 174 -11.41 13.88 -9.66
C GLU A 174 -10.46 12.80 -9.12
N LEU A 175 -11.02 11.72 -8.59
CA LEU A 175 -10.22 10.67 -7.96
C LEU A 175 -9.51 9.80 -9.01
N LEU A 176 -8.41 9.19 -8.59
CA LEU A 176 -7.68 8.23 -9.41
C LEU A 176 -8.60 7.11 -9.86
N LYS A 177 -8.89 7.07 -11.16
CA LYS A 177 -9.50 5.89 -11.77
C LYS A 177 -8.41 4.82 -11.91
N ILE A 178 -8.38 3.84 -11.00
CA ILE A 178 -7.34 2.78 -11.01
C ILE A 178 -7.30 2.03 -12.36
N GLU A 179 -8.44 1.93 -13.05
CA GLU A 179 -8.52 1.38 -14.40
C GLU A 179 -7.60 2.12 -15.39
N THR A 180 -7.47 3.44 -15.27
CA THR A 180 -6.54 4.23 -16.10
C THR A 180 -5.09 3.83 -15.85
N VAL A 181 -4.74 3.58 -14.59
CA VAL A 181 -3.40 3.11 -14.23
C VAL A 181 -3.14 1.71 -14.78
N PHE A 182 -4.07 0.78 -14.59
CA PHE A 182 -3.95 -0.58 -15.13
C PHE A 182 -3.86 -0.58 -16.66
N ASN A 183 -4.68 0.23 -17.33
CA ASN A 183 -4.63 0.37 -18.79
C ASN A 183 -3.29 0.94 -19.28
N SER A 184 -2.67 1.85 -18.52
CA SER A 184 -1.32 2.33 -18.82
C SER A 184 -0.27 1.22 -18.65
N VAL A 185 -0.35 0.45 -17.56
CA VAL A 185 0.53 -0.71 -17.32
C VAL A 185 0.34 -1.76 -18.43
N GLU A 186 -0.90 -1.96 -18.89
CA GLU A 186 -1.23 -2.88 -19.98
C GLU A 186 -0.66 -2.39 -21.33
N ALA A 187 -0.76 -1.09 -21.62
CA ALA A 187 -0.14 -0.50 -22.81
C ALA A 187 1.39 -0.71 -22.81
N ASP A 188 2.01 -0.60 -21.64
CA ASP A 188 3.43 -0.90 -21.43
C ASP A 188 3.78 -2.38 -21.66
N LYS A 189 2.82 -3.31 -21.53
CA LYS A 189 3.04 -4.72 -21.91
C LYS A 189 3.15 -4.89 -23.42
N LYS A 190 2.37 -4.11 -24.19
CA LYS A 190 2.26 -4.20 -25.65
C LYS A 190 3.43 -3.57 -26.43
N MET A 191 4.31 -2.82 -25.75
CA MET A 191 5.50 -2.23 -26.37
C MET A 191 6.73 -3.16 -26.39
N LYS A 192 6.59 -4.41 -25.90
CA LYS A 192 7.58 -5.49 -26.05
C LYS A 192 7.28 -6.30 -27.31
#